data_AF-A0AAD1SHV0-F1
#
_entry.id   AF-A0AAD1SHV0-F1
#
_cell.length_a   1.000
_cell.length_b   1.000
_cell.length_c   1.000
_cell.angle_alpha   90.00
_cell.angle_beta   90.00
_cell.angle_gamma   90.00
#
_symmetry.space_group_name_H-M   'P 1'
#
loop_
_entity.id
_entity.type
_entity.pdbx_description
1 polymer ?
#
loop_
_entity_poly.entity_id
_entity_poly.type
_entity_poly.pdbx_seq_one_letter_code
_entity_poly.pdbx_strand_id
1 'polypeptide(L)'
;MMSFPSFTCHLKTSDTGIPNEQVPNLDVTSGYSLTKIPDSLNRCLSESYEDIEFVGNVLSFGPVGSLDECQLACTRNPGCQFYTYYSSTNTESGIQ
;
A
#
# COMPACT_ATOMS: atom_id res chain seq x y z
N MET A 1 -1.90 28.37 -6.93
CA MET A 1 -1.15 27.26 -6.32
C MET A 1 -2.05 26.05 -6.40
N MET A 2 -1.74 25.09 -7.29
CA MET A 2 -2.55 23.87 -7.42
C MET A 2 -2.20 22.98 -6.23
N SER A 3 -3.13 22.85 -5.27
CA SER A 3 -3.06 21.82 -4.25
C SER A 3 -3.44 20.51 -4.94
N PHE A 4 -2.43 19.75 -5.36
CA PHE A 4 -2.68 18.37 -5.79
C PHE A 4 -3.16 17.59 -4.56
N PRO A 5 -4.18 16.71 -4.69
CA PRO A 5 -4.52 15.81 -3.59
C PRO A 5 -3.26 15.03 -3.22
N SER A 6 -2.78 15.24 -2.00
CA SER A 6 -1.66 14.46 -1.48
C SER A 6 -2.19 13.10 -1.07
N PHE A 7 -1.93 12.10 -1.91
CA PHE A 7 -2.18 10.71 -1.59
C PHE A 7 -1.03 10.18 -0.76
N THR A 8 -1.30 9.36 0.24
CA THR A 8 -0.26 8.84 1.14
C THR A 8 -0.03 7.37 0.87
N CYS A 9 1.21 6.96 0.68
CA CYS A 9 1.58 5.55 0.53
C CYS A 9 2.25 5.05 1.80
N HIS A 10 1.77 3.95 2.37
CA HIS A 10 2.40 3.25 3.48
C HIS A 10 3.02 1.95 2.97
N LEU A 11 4.34 1.83 3.07
CA LEU A 11 5.09 0.61 2.77
C LEU A 11 5.17 -0.21 4.05
N LYS A 12 4.73 -1.46 3.99
CA LYS A 12 4.52 -2.30 5.16
C LYS A 12 5.19 -3.67 5.00
N THR A 13 5.48 -4.28 6.15
CA THR A 13 6.04 -5.64 6.27
C THR A 13 5.46 -6.36 7.48
N SER A 14 5.56 -7.69 7.47
CA SER A 14 5.29 -8.56 8.61
C SER A 14 6.32 -9.68 8.68
N ASP A 15 6.29 -10.45 9.77
CA ASP A 15 7.16 -11.60 9.95
C ASP A 15 6.86 -12.73 8.95
N THR A 16 5.63 -12.79 8.42
CA THR A 16 5.15 -13.87 7.57
C THR A 16 5.13 -13.54 6.08
N GLY A 17 5.29 -12.27 5.68
CA GLY A 17 5.05 -11.85 4.30
C GLY A 17 3.60 -11.49 3.99
N ILE A 18 2.70 -11.68 4.96
CA ILE A 18 1.24 -11.51 4.81
C ILE A 18 0.78 -10.46 5.83
N PRO A 19 -0.18 -9.57 5.50
CA PRO A 19 -0.75 -8.63 6.46
C PRO A 19 -1.22 -9.35 7.73
N ASN A 20 -0.92 -8.76 8.89
CA ASN A 20 -1.35 -9.31 10.18
C ASN A 20 -2.88 -9.31 10.31
N GLU A 21 -3.51 -8.31 9.70
CA GLU A 21 -4.96 -8.15 9.64
C GLU A 21 -5.32 -7.40 8.35
N GLN A 22 -6.54 -7.65 7.85
CA GLN A 22 -7.13 -6.92 6.74
C GLN A 22 -8.38 -6.24 7.28
N VAL A 23 -8.33 -4.92 7.40
CA VAL A 23 -9.43 -4.13 7.99
C VAL A 23 -10.13 -3.33 6.90
N PRO A 24 -11.47 -3.33 6.85
CA PRO A 24 -12.20 -2.44 5.96
C PRO A 24 -11.89 -0.97 6.32
N ASN A 25 -11.43 -0.19 5.35
CA ASN A 25 -11.13 1.22 5.52
C ASN A 25 -11.40 1.95 4.19
N LEU A 26 -12.31 2.91 4.21
CA LEU A 26 -12.72 3.62 3.00
C LEU A 26 -11.59 4.49 2.45
N ASP A 27 -11.59 4.71 1.14
CA ASP A 27 -10.60 5.55 0.45
C ASP A 27 -9.16 5.01 0.56
N VAL A 28 -9.01 3.71 0.81
CA VAL A 28 -7.70 3.04 0.76
C VAL A 28 -7.65 1.96 -0.31
N THR A 29 -6.45 1.69 -0.79
CA THR A 29 -6.17 0.57 -1.69
C THR A 29 -4.90 -0.11 -1.24
N SER A 30 -4.99 -1.38 -0.86
CA SER A 30 -3.82 -2.17 -0.49
C SER A 30 -3.39 -3.12 -1.60
N GLY A 31 -2.14 -3.59 -1.54
CA GLY A 31 -1.62 -4.56 -2.49
C GLY A 31 -0.26 -5.10 -2.09
N TYR A 32 0.24 -6.08 -2.84
CA TYR A 32 1.54 -6.70 -2.59
C TYR A 32 2.64 -6.09 -3.46
N SER A 33 3.88 -6.22 -2.98
CA SER A 33 5.07 -5.91 -3.75
C SER A 33 5.18 -6.82 -4.99
N LEU A 34 5.53 -6.25 -6.14
CA LEU A 34 5.74 -7.00 -7.39
C LEU A 34 7.16 -7.58 -7.50
N THR A 35 7.86 -7.77 -6.37
CA THR A 35 9.19 -8.40 -6.38
C THR A 35 9.14 -9.70 -7.17
N LYS A 36 10.09 -9.86 -8.10
CA LYS A 36 10.22 -11.05 -8.93
C LYS A 36 10.35 -12.27 -8.01
N ILE A 37 9.30 -13.08 -7.96
CA ILE A 37 9.41 -14.44 -7.44
C ILE A 37 10.38 -15.19 -8.37
N PRO A 38 11.25 -16.09 -7.90
CA PRO A 38 12.00 -16.97 -8.79
C PRO A 38 11.05 -17.61 -9.81
N ASP A 39 11.44 -17.59 -11.10
CA ASP A 39 10.68 -17.94 -12.32
C ASP A 39 9.75 -19.17 -12.23
N SER A 40 9.95 -20.05 -11.24
CA SER A 40 9.12 -21.21 -10.95
C SER A 40 7.71 -20.90 -10.43
N LEU A 41 7.41 -19.67 -10.01
CA LEU A 41 6.10 -19.27 -9.50
C LEU A 41 5.69 -17.94 -10.14
N ASN A 42 5.34 -17.95 -11.42
CA ASN A 42 4.83 -16.81 -12.20
C ASN A 42 3.46 -16.29 -11.71
N ARG A 43 3.36 -15.97 -10.42
CA ARG A 43 2.21 -15.31 -9.81
C ARG A 43 2.66 -13.91 -9.38
N CYS A 44 2.69 -13.00 -10.33
CA CYS A 44 2.66 -11.59 -9.99
C CYS A 44 1.34 -11.34 -9.26
N LEU A 45 1.39 -11.14 -7.94
CA LEU A 45 0.24 -10.69 -7.15
C LEU A 45 0.02 -9.21 -7.44
N SER A 46 -0.45 -8.91 -8.65
CA SER A 46 -0.84 -7.57 -9.09
C SER A 46 -2.28 -7.23 -8.70
N GLU A 47 -2.92 -8.04 -7.86
CA GLU A 47 -4.24 -7.74 -7.32
C GLU A 47 -4.14 -6.60 -6.30
N SER A 48 -4.98 -5.59 -6.50
CA SER A 48 -5.24 -4.51 -5.56
C SER A 48 -6.54 -4.80 -4.78
N TYR A 49 -6.55 -4.39 -3.52
CA TYR A 49 -7.67 -4.57 -2.59
C TYR A 49 -8.22 -3.19 -2.23
N GLU A 50 -9.34 -2.82 -2.86
CA GLU A 50 -10.05 -1.57 -2.59
C GLU A 50 -10.77 -1.63 -1.23
N ASP A 51 -10.80 -0.48 -0.56
CA ASP A 51 -11.42 -0.28 0.76
C ASP A 51 -10.93 -1.25 1.84
N ILE A 52 -9.72 -1.80 1.67
CA ILE A 52 -9.07 -2.71 2.61
C ILE A 52 -7.70 -2.15 2.95
N GLU A 53 -7.47 -1.94 4.23
CA GLU A 53 -6.16 -1.64 4.80
C GLU A 53 -5.47 -2.92 5.26
N PHE A 54 -4.23 -3.11 4.79
CA PHE A 54 -3.35 -4.16 5.25
C PHE A 54 -2.60 -3.70 6.51
N VAL A 55 -2.86 -4.34 7.65
CA VAL A 55 -2.19 -4.03 8.91
C VAL A 55 -0.84 -4.74 8.97
N GLY A 56 0.20 -3.99 9.32
CA GLY A 56 1.57 -4.50 9.43
C GLY A 56 2.52 -3.42 9.94
N ASN A 57 3.79 -3.77 10.09
CA ASN A 57 4.82 -2.83 10.49
C ASN A 57 5.09 -1.84 9.35
N VAL A 58 4.97 -0.54 9.63
CA VAL A 58 5.25 0.51 8.64
C VAL A 58 6.77 0.69 8.52
N LEU A 59 7.31 0.43 7.35
CA LEU A 59 8.72 0.65 7.02
C LEU A 59 8.99 2.09 6.61
N SER A 60 8.09 2.65 5.81
CA SER A 60 8.19 3.99 5.29
C SER A 60 6.81 4.45 4.87
N PHE A 61 6.56 5.75 4.96
CA PHE A 61 5.36 6.36 4.40
C PHE A 61 5.70 7.71 3.79
N GLY A 62 4.93 8.13 2.79
CA GLY A 62 5.14 9.42 2.15
C GLY A 62 4.09 9.76 1.10
N PRO A 63 4.08 11.03 0.66
CA PRO A 63 3.19 11.46 -0.41
C PRO A 63 3.59 10.81 -1.74
N VAL A 64 2.60 10.40 -2.53
CA VAL A 64 2.75 9.84 -3.87
C VAL A 64 1.75 10.48 -4.83
N GLY A 65 2.06 10.47 -6.13
CA GLY A 65 1.19 11.00 -7.18
C GLY A 65 0.09 10.03 -7.61
N SER A 66 0.25 8.73 -7.37
CA SER A 66 -0.73 7.70 -7.76
C SER A 66 -0.55 6.38 -7.02
N LEU A 67 -1.52 5.48 -7.17
CA LEU A 67 -1.45 4.08 -6.72
C LEU A 67 -0.26 3.34 -7.33
N ASP A 68 -0.01 3.51 -8.64
CA ASP A 68 1.12 2.87 -9.34
C ASP A 68 2.47 3.30 -8.75
N GLU A 69 2.61 4.58 -8.39
CA GLU A 69 3.81 5.08 -7.73
C GLU A 69 4.01 4.44 -6.35
N CYS A 70 2.91 4.24 -5.60
CA CYS A 70 2.95 3.54 -4.31
C CYS A 70 3.38 2.07 -4.46
N GLN A 71 2.79 1.35 -5.42
CA GLN A 71 3.15 -0.04 -5.71
C GLN A 71 4.60 -0.16 -6.18
N LEU A 72 5.06 0.76 -7.03
CA LEU A 72 6.43 0.80 -7.50
C LEU A 72 7.41 1.11 -6.36
N ALA A 73 7.06 2.00 -5.45
CA ALA A 73 7.86 2.31 -4.26
C ALA A 73 8.02 1.08 -3.37
N CYS A 74 6.95 0.32 -3.13
CA CYS A 74 7.02 -0.94 -2.41
C CYS A 74 7.88 -1.97 -3.15
N THR A 75 7.69 -2.11 -4.46
CA THR A 75 8.47 -3.04 -5.29
C THR A 75 9.97 -2.75 -5.29
N ARG A 76 10.36 -1.47 -5.20
CA ARG A 76 11.77 -1.04 -5.11
C ARG A 76 12.37 -1.18 -3.72
N ASN A 77 11.55 -1.32 -2.69
CA ASN A 77 12.01 -1.45 -1.31
C ASN A 77 12.11 -2.95 -0.96
N PRO A 78 13.31 -3.51 -0.78
CA PRO A 78 13.48 -4.94 -0.52
C PRO A 78 12.87 -5.40 0.81
N GLY A 79 12.59 -4.48 1.75
CA GLY A 79 11.86 -4.80 2.97
C GLY A 79 10.34 -4.77 2.79
N CYS A 80 9.82 -4.09 1.76
CA CYS A 80 8.38 -3.94 1.58
C CYS A 80 7.78 -5.21 0.98
N GLN A 81 6.84 -5.78 1.72
CA GLN A 81 6.09 -6.96 1.30
C GLN A 81 4.72 -6.57 0.75
N PHE A 82 4.11 -5.55 1.34
CA PHE A 82 2.81 -5.04 0.96
C PHE A 82 2.68 -3.54 1.24
N TYR A 83 1.71 -2.89 0.60
CA TYR A 83 1.46 -1.46 0.74
C TYR A 83 -0.01 -1.17 1.04
N THR A 84 -0.26 0.02 1.59
CA THR A 84 -1.59 0.64 1.67
C THR A 84 -1.49 2.06 1.13
N TYR A 85 -2.24 2.35 0.08
CA TYR A 85 -2.38 3.66 -0.54
C TYR A 85 -3.64 4.34 -0.02
N TYR A 86 -3.52 5.56 0.47
CA TYR A 86 -4.62 6.39 0.96
C TYR A 86 -4.94 7.43 -0.11
N SER A 87 -6.08 7.24 -0.78
CA SER A 87 -6.62 8.11 -1.80
C SER A 87 -7.43 9.20 -1.13
N SER A 88 -6.80 10.22 -0.56
CA SER A 88 -7.46 11.32 0.13
C SER A 88 -8.58 11.97 -0.71
N THR A 89 -9.81 11.47 -0.62
CA THR A 89 -11.00 12.12 -1.17
C THR A 89 -12.05 12.46 -0.11
N ASN A 90 -12.10 11.82 1.06
CA ASN A 90 -12.83 12.31 2.23
C ASN A 90 -12.23 11.82 3.56
N THR A 91 -11.18 12.47 4.07
CA THR A 91 -10.83 12.37 5.50
C THR A 91 -11.18 13.67 6.22
N GLU A 92 -12.47 14.00 6.21
CA GLU A 92 -13.10 14.71 7.32
C GLU A 92 -13.89 13.69 8.14
N SER A 93 -13.18 12.81 8.85
CA SER A 93 -13.67 12.11 10.06
C SER A 93 -12.56 11.23 10.62
N GLY A 94 -11.82 11.82 11.56
CA GLY A 94 -10.78 11.16 12.33
C GLY A 94 -10.21 12.06 13.42
N ILE A 95 -11.01 13.02 13.91
CA ILE A 95 -10.79 13.64 15.21
C ILE A 95 -11.83 13.02 16.13
N GLN A 96 -11.40 12.04 16.92
CA GLN A 96 -11.69 11.98 18.36
C GLN A 96 -10.66 11.09 19.02
#